data_AF-A0A4R6ASI5-F1
#
_entry.id   AF-A0A4R6ASI5-F1
#
_cell.length_a   1.000
_cell.length_b   1.000
_cell.length_c   1.000
_cell.angle_alpha   90.00
_cell.angle_beta   90.00
_cell.angle_gamma   90.00
#
_symmetry.space_group_name_H-M   'P 1'
#
loop_
_entity.id
_entity.type
_entity.pdbx_description
1 polymer ?
#
loop_
_entity_poly.entity_id
_entity_poly.type
_entity_poly.pdbx_seq_one_letter_code
_entity_poly.pdbx_strand_id
1 'polypeptide(L)' 'MSRSKRLIDAERMEIVREAAEGVSTSVLAERFGVSVRAIQYTLKADAERQTDAAIPVSAVSVKVTAAELAALDEVL' A
#
# COMPACT_ATOMS: atom_id res chain seq x y z
N MET A 1 -5.76 0.85 -31.44
CA MET A 1 -5.73 0.82 -29.96
C MET A 1 -5.15 2.14 -29.49
N SER A 2 -5.96 3.04 -28.93
CA SER A 2 -5.45 4.30 -28.37
C SER A 2 -4.43 3.98 -27.27
N ARG A 3 -3.32 4.74 -27.25
CA ARG A 3 -2.29 4.57 -26.24
C ARG A 3 -2.93 4.89 -24.88
N SER A 4 -3.17 3.86 -24.06
CA SER A 4 -3.78 4.06 -22.74
C SER A 4 -2.91 5.01 -21.92
N LYS A 5 -3.55 6.01 -21.30
CA LYS A 5 -2.88 6.98 -20.42
C LYS A 5 -2.06 6.22 -19.37
N ARG A 6 -0.81 6.65 -19.13
CA ARG A 6 0.03 6.10 -18.06
C ARG A 6 -0.31 6.86 -16.78
N LEU A 7 -0.72 6.13 -15.75
CA LEU A 7 -0.93 6.70 -14.41
C LEU A 7 0.41 7.08 -13.79
N ILE A 8 0.49 8.29 -13.22
CA ILE A 8 1.58 8.70 -12.34
C ILE A 8 1.33 8.22 -10.91
N ASP A 9 2.35 8.26 -10.06
CA ASP A 9 2.26 7.71 -8.69
C ASP A 9 1.20 8.41 -7.84
N ALA A 10 1.06 9.73 -7.97
CA ALA A 10 0.02 10.49 -7.29
C ALA A 10 -1.39 10.01 -7.67
N GLU A 11 -1.65 9.75 -8.95
CA GLU A 11 -2.92 9.22 -9.43
C GLU A 11 -3.16 7.80 -8.90
N ARG A 12 -2.12 6.96 -8.81
CA ARG A 12 -2.23 5.62 -8.23
C ARG A 12 -2.61 5.66 -6.76
N MET A 13 -1.98 6.56 -5.99
CA MET A 13 -2.30 6.74 -4.57
C MET A 13 -3.74 7.23 -4.37
N GLU A 14 -4.19 8.16 -5.22
CA GLU A 14 -5.58 8.65 -5.18
C GLU A 14 -6.59 7.55 -5.50
N ILE A 15 -6.31 6.71 -6.51
CA ILE A 15 -7.12 5.53 -6.86
C ILE A 15 -7.25 4.58 -5.66
N VAL A 16 -6.15 4.28 -4.98
CA VAL A 16 -6.14 3.37 -3.82
C VAL A 16 -6.98 3.93 -2.68
N ARG A 17 -6.81 5.22 -2.35
CA ARG A 17 -7.56 5.88 -1.29
C ARG A 17 -9.05 5.85 -1.54
N GLU A 18 -9.49 6.26 -2.73
CA GLU A 18 -10.91 6.33 -3.04
C GLU A 18 -11.57 4.96 -3.20
N ALA A 19 -10.83 3.98 -3.71
CA ALA A 19 -11.31 2.59 -3.70
C ALA A 19 -11.52 2.09 -2.27
N ALA A 20 -10.66 2.46 -1.32
CA ALA A 20 -10.84 2.16 0.10
C ALA A 20 -12.06 2.88 0.73
N GLU A 21 -12.44 4.04 0.18
CA GLU A 21 -13.67 4.77 0.52
C GLU A 21 -14.92 4.18 -0.18
N GLY A 22 -14.77 3.14 -1.00
CA GLY A 22 -15.85 2.43 -1.66
C GLY A 22 -16.22 2.93 -3.06
N VAL A 23 -15.42 3.81 -3.65
CA VAL A 23 -15.63 4.25 -5.04
C VAL A 23 -15.40 3.07 -6.00
N SER A 24 -16.34 2.86 -6.93
CA SER A 24 -16.27 1.72 -7.83
C SER A 24 -15.18 1.87 -8.89
N THR A 25 -14.63 0.73 -9.34
CA THR A 25 -13.54 0.71 -10.33
C THR A 25 -13.94 1.30 -11.69
N SER A 26 -15.22 1.27 -12.04
CA SER A 26 -15.72 1.88 -13.29
C SER A 26 -15.71 3.40 -13.22
N VAL A 27 -16.13 3.97 -12.09
CA VAL A 27 -16.09 5.43 -11.85
C VAL A 27 -14.65 5.94 -11.87
N LEU A 28 -13.74 5.22 -11.21
CA LEU A 28 -12.31 5.56 -11.22
C LEU A 28 -11.72 5.45 -12.64
N ALA A 29 -12.08 4.41 -13.40
CA ALA A 29 -11.59 4.23 -14.77
C ALA A 29 -11.99 5.39 -15.69
N GLU A 30 -13.26 5.81 -15.61
CA GLU A 30 -13.77 6.95 -16.37
C GLU A 30 -13.05 8.25 -15.96
N ARG A 31 -12.97 8.54 -14.66
CA ARG A 31 -12.36 9.76 -14.14
C ARG A 31 -10.88 9.89 -14.52
N PHE A 32 -10.13 8.81 -14.41
CA PHE A 32 -8.70 8.83 -14.73
C PHE A 32 -8.41 8.63 -16.22
N GLY A 33 -9.41 8.35 -17.05
CA GLY A 33 -9.24 8.12 -18.49
C GLY A 33 -8.45 6.85 -18.81
N VAL A 34 -8.65 5.80 -18.01
CA VAL A 34 -7.96 4.51 -18.12
C VAL A 34 -8.96 3.35 -18.19
N SER A 35 -8.48 2.15 -18.49
CA SER A 35 -9.34 0.97 -18.46
C SER A 35 -9.62 0.52 -17.03
N VAL A 36 -10.76 -0.15 -16.82
CA VAL A 36 -11.08 -0.81 -15.54
C VAL A 36 -9.96 -1.78 -15.12
N ARG A 37 -9.33 -2.45 -16.09
CA ARG A 37 -8.19 -3.35 -15.83
C ARG A 37 -6.97 -2.61 -15.27
N ALA A 38 -6.71 -1.37 -15.69
CA ALA A 38 -5.62 -0.56 -15.14
C ALA A 38 -5.90 -0.17 -13.67
N ILE A 39 -7.15 0.10 -13.32
CA ILE A 39 -7.56 0.32 -11.92
C ILE A 39 -7.33 -0.96 -11.12
N GLN A 40 -7.83 -2.11 -11.59
CA GLN A 40 -7.67 -3.40 -10.90
C GLN A 40 -6.20 -3.76 -10.66
N TYR A 41 -5.33 -3.55 -11.65
CA TYR A 41 -3.90 -3.79 -11.48
C TYR A 41 -3.25 -2.84 -10.48
N THR A 42 -3.71 -1.58 -10.42
CA THR A 42 -3.21 -0.62 -9.43
C THR A 42 -3.56 -1.04 -8.02
N LEU A 43 -4.81 -1.48 -7.79
CA LEU A 43 -5.26 -1.99 -6.49
C LEU A 43 -4.54 -3.29 -6.11
N LYS A 44 -4.36 -4.21 -7.06
CA LYS A 44 -3.62 -5.44 -6.82
C LYS A 44 -2.16 -5.18 -6.42
N ALA A 45 -1.47 -4.29 -7.15
CA ALA A 45 -0.09 -3.94 -6.83
C ALA A 45 0.03 -3.25 -5.46
N ASP A 46 -1.00 -2.50 -5.03
CA ASP A 46 -1.05 -1.94 -3.68
C ASP A 46 -1.23 -3.02 -2.60
N ALA A 47 -2.16 -3.96 -2.80
CA ALA A 47 -2.35 -5.08 -1.88
C ALA A 47 -1.11 -5.97 -1.77
N GLU A 48 -0.40 -6.21 -2.87
CA GLU A 48 0.88 -6.93 -2.89
C GLU A 48 1.94 -6.15 -2.08
N ARG A 49 2.07 -4.84 -2.30
CA ARG A 49 2.97 -3.98 -1.50
C ARG A 49 2.62 -3.99 -0.01
N GLN A 50 1.33 -3.95 0.34
CA GLN A 50 0.90 -4.06 1.73
C GLN A 50 1.27 -5.42 2.32
N THR A 51 1.15 -6.50 1.56
CA THR A 51 1.54 -7.86 1.98
C THR A 51 3.04 -7.97 2.21
N ASP A 52 3.86 -7.43 1.30
CA ASP A 52 5.32 -7.40 1.44
C ASP A 52 5.78 -6.52 2.63
N ALA A 53 5.07 -5.43 2.89
CA ALA A 53 5.29 -4.60 4.08
C ALA A 53 4.74 -5.22 5.37
N ALA A 54 3.85 -6.20 5.26
CA ALA A 54 3.20 -6.89 6.36
C ALA A 54 3.98 -8.12 6.84
N ILE A 55 5.30 -7.98 7.08
CA ILE A 55 5.88 -8.77 8.18
C ILE A 55 5.10 -8.33 9.41
N PRO A 56 4.26 -9.19 10.03
CA PRO A 56 3.36 -8.75 11.08
C PRO A 56 4.16 -8.47 12.36
N VAL A 57 4.68 -7.25 12.46
CA VAL A 57 5.36 -6.77 13.67
C VAL A 57 4.31 -6.20 14.61
N SER A 58 4.17 -6.81 15.78
CA SER A 58 3.42 -6.23 16.88
C SER A 58 4.31 -5.25 17.63
N ALA A 59 3.92 -3.98 17.67
CA ALA A 59 4.63 -2.98 18.47
C ALA A 59 4.24 -3.13 19.95
N VAL A 60 5.21 -3.45 20.81
CA VAL A 60 5.02 -3.57 22.25
C VAL A 60 5.99 -2.63 22.96
N SER A 61 5.50 -1.76 23.84
CA SER A 61 6.34 -0.94 24.71
C SER A 61 6.59 -1.67 26.03
N VAL A 62 7.86 -1.99 26.32
CA VAL A 62 8.30 -2.64 27.56
C VAL A 62 9.31 -1.74 28.25
N LYS A 63 9.24 -1.63 29.58
CA LYS A 63 10.30 -1.02 30.38
C LYS A 63 11.32 -2.09 30.74
N VAL A 64 12.56 -1.87 30.34
CA VAL A 64 13.69 -2.76 30.64
C VAL A 64 14.73 -2.00 31.45
N THR A 65 15.57 -2.75 32.17
CA THR A 65 16.76 -2.23 32.84
C THR A 65 17.89 -1.99 31.83
N ALA A 66 18.91 -1.23 32.23
CA ALA A 66 20.08 -1.00 31.40
C ALA A 66 20.85 -2.31 31.08
N ALA A 67 20.87 -3.26 32.01
CA ALA A 67 21.50 -4.57 31.80
C ALA A 67 20.74 -5.42 30.77
N GLU A 68 19.41 -5.42 30.82
CA GLU A 68 18.57 -6.11 29.84
C GLU A 68 18.65 -5.47 28.44
N LEU A 69 18.78 -4.14 28.38
CA LEU A 69 19.02 -3.45 27.11
C LEU A 69 20.36 -3.84 26.48
N ALA A 70 21.43 -3.88 27.28
CA ALA A 70 22.76 -4.29 26.80
C ALA A 70 22.77 -5.75 26.32
N ALA A 71 22.09 -6.65 27.06
CA ALA A 71 21.96 -8.05 26.65
C ALA A 71 21.18 -8.23 25.34
N LEU A 72 20.23 -7.34 25.04
CA LEU A 72 19.49 -7.36 23.77
C LEU A 72 20.38 -6.92 22.60
N ASP A 73 21.19 -5.88 22.78
CA ASP A 73 22.11 -5.38 21.75
C ASP A 73 23.18 -6.42 21.35
N GLU A 74 23.52 -7.38 22.20
CA GLU A 74 24.49 -8.45 21.90
C GLU A 74 23.95 -9.54 20.94
N VAL A 75 22.63 -9.68 20.80
CA VAL A 75 21.97 -10.74 20.02
C VAL A 75 21.17 -10.22 18.81
N LEU A 76 21.21 -8.91 18.55
CA LEU A 76 20.66 -8.26 17.35
C LEU A 76 21.75 -7.99 16.31
#